data_AF-E2ZGL4-F1
#
_entry.id   AF-E2ZGL4-F1
#
_cell.length_a   1.000
_cell.length_b   1.000
_cell.length_c   1.000
_cell.angle_alpha   90.00
_cell.angle_beta   90.00
_cell.angle_gamma   90.00
#
_symmetry.space_group_name_H-M   'P 1'
#
loop_
_entity.id
_entity.type
_entity.pdbx_description
1 polymer ?
#
loop_
_entity_poly.entity_id
_entity_poly.type
_entity_poly.pdbx_seq_one_letter_code
_entity_poly.pdbx_strand_id
1 'polypeptide(L)'
;MAGFSGVKQIFLHIGAGEVLSVDSFTLSLMGLCGFTLLFDRFFCGYACAFGSLGDAVWALSGLIQKKLFHRKKQLRLPERAVLLGQKVKYLLLAWLVALYVTRQEKMLTGASPWEVFSRLTALHLPPEGFGVGIGLLVLILLGMAVQPRFFCQFLCPMGAVFALLPVLPFARLHRQSDGCIPGCNACKQQCPVCLKLEETSLRSGECIACEACVGTCPKQNIHRWDTALCKCLWLPVLGKALFFFLLGCLLGFCRFI
;
A
#
# COMPACT_ATOMS: atom_id res chain seq x y z
N MET A 1 -8.60 9.38 -5.51
CA MET A 1 -7.96 10.08 -4.37
C MET A 1 -8.84 10.18 -3.11
N ALA A 2 -10.06 9.60 -3.11
CA ALA A 2 -10.98 9.71 -1.96
C ALA A 2 -10.53 8.94 -0.70
N GLY A 3 -9.86 7.79 -0.85
CA GLY A 3 -9.55 6.90 0.29
C GLY A 3 -8.61 7.49 1.34
N PHE A 4 -7.60 8.27 0.94
CA PHE A 4 -6.63 8.85 1.88
C PHE A 4 -7.15 10.12 2.58
N SER A 5 -7.94 10.95 1.87
CA SER A 5 -8.68 12.04 2.51
C SER A 5 -9.68 11.48 3.53
N GLY A 6 -10.34 10.37 3.18
CA GLY A 6 -11.25 9.65 4.07
C GLY A 6 -10.59 9.20 5.36
N VAL A 7 -9.36 8.69 5.33
CA VAL A 7 -8.66 8.29 6.57
C VAL A 7 -8.22 9.49 7.40
N LYS A 8 -7.73 10.57 6.78
CA LYS A 8 -7.46 11.83 7.50
C LYS A 8 -8.73 12.32 8.20
N GLN A 9 -9.87 12.31 7.51
CA GLN A 9 -11.18 12.70 8.06
C GLN A 9 -11.63 11.77 9.18
N ILE A 10 -11.51 10.46 9.03
CA ILE A 10 -11.87 9.48 10.08
C ILE A 10 -11.00 9.67 11.31
N PHE A 11 -9.68 9.83 11.15
CA PHE A 11 -8.82 10.17 12.28
C PHE A 11 -9.28 11.48 12.92
N LEU A 12 -9.58 12.53 12.17
CA LEU A 12 -10.06 13.81 12.74
C LEU A 12 -11.42 13.67 13.46
N HIS A 13 -12.39 12.94 12.91
CA HIS A 13 -13.72 12.74 13.51
C HIS A 13 -13.69 11.93 14.81
N ILE A 14 -12.86 10.87 14.87
CA ILE A 14 -12.69 10.11 16.12
C ILE A 14 -12.15 11.05 17.23
N GLY A 15 -11.41 12.12 16.87
CA GLY A 15 -10.73 13.01 17.83
C GLY A 15 -11.58 14.13 18.32
N ALA A 16 -12.50 14.57 17.47
CA ALA A 16 -13.58 15.45 17.86
C ALA A 16 -14.50 14.80 18.90
N GLY A 17 -14.47 13.46 19.05
CA GLY A 17 -15.38 12.73 19.94
C GLY A 17 -16.81 12.70 19.37
N GLU A 18 -16.95 13.01 18.08
CA GLU A 18 -18.23 12.97 17.38
C GLU A 18 -18.58 11.53 17.01
N VAL A 19 -19.86 11.20 17.11
CA VAL A 19 -20.39 9.91 16.65
C VAL A 19 -20.06 9.75 15.17
N LEU A 20 -19.43 8.64 14.80
CA LEU A 20 -19.15 8.28 13.41
C LEU A 20 -20.49 8.20 12.65
N SER A 21 -20.86 9.27 11.95
CA SER A 21 -21.90 9.23 10.94
C SER A 21 -21.49 8.22 9.88
N VAL A 22 -22.46 7.40 9.45
CA VAL A 22 -22.29 6.47 8.33
C VAL A 22 -22.29 7.27 7.03
N ASP A 23 -21.24 8.06 6.83
CA ASP A 23 -21.02 8.80 5.59
C ASP A 23 -20.48 7.86 4.51
N SER A 24 -20.70 8.23 3.25
CA SER A 24 -20.17 7.52 2.06
C SER A 24 -18.65 7.26 2.14
N PHE A 25 -17.93 8.01 2.95
CA PHE A 25 -16.48 7.91 3.17
C PHE A 25 -16.07 6.82 4.16
N THR A 26 -16.73 6.73 5.33
CA THR A 26 -16.54 5.64 6.31
C THR A 26 -16.82 4.30 5.65
N LEU A 27 -17.83 4.30 4.79
CA LEU A 27 -18.25 3.14 4.03
C LEU A 27 -17.24 2.72 2.96
N SER A 28 -16.66 3.70 2.26
CA SER A 28 -15.57 3.47 1.31
C SER A 28 -14.32 2.91 1.99
N LEU A 29 -13.97 3.38 3.19
CA LEU A 29 -12.85 2.83 3.95
C LEU A 29 -13.15 1.39 4.41
N MET A 30 -14.34 1.14 4.94
CA MET A 30 -14.73 -0.18 5.41
C MET A 30 -14.75 -1.19 4.26
N GLY A 31 -15.23 -0.77 3.08
CA GLY A 31 -15.15 -1.55 1.84
C GLY A 31 -13.71 -1.83 1.39
N LEU A 32 -12.82 -0.84 1.47
CA LEU A 32 -11.41 -1.01 1.09
C LEU A 32 -10.64 -1.88 2.10
N CYS A 33 -10.92 -1.76 3.39
CA CYS A 33 -10.41 -2.67 4.42
C CYS A 33 -10.91 -4.09 4.18
N GLY A 34 -12.22 -4.28 3.93
CA GLY A 34 -12.79 -5.58 3.56
C GLY A 34 -12.15 -6.19 2.30
N PHE A 35 -11.95 -5.36 1.27
CA PHE A 35 -11.23 -5.77 0.06
C PHE A 35 -9.79 -6.17 0.38
N THR A 36 -9.10 -5.45 1.26
CA THR A 36 -7.71 -5.75 1.66
C THR A 36 -7.62 -7.05 2.48
N LEU A 37 -8.62 -7.36 3.30
CA LEU A 37 -8.69 -8.64 4.02
C LEU A 37 -8.87 -9.83 3.04
N LEU A 38 -9.64 -9.63 1.97
CA LEU A 38 -9.95 -10.64 0.95
C LEU A 38 -8.87 -10.79 -0.13
N PHE A 39 -8.22 -9.70 -0.51
CA PHE A 39 -7.32 -9.62 -1.65
C PHE A 39 -5.93 -9.12 -1.24
N ASP A 40 -5.58 -9.18 0.05
CA ASP A 40 -4.32 -8.65 0.57
C ASP A 40 -4.14 -7.16 0.14
N ARG A 41 -2.92 -6.65 0.19
CA ARG A 41 -2.55 -5.30 -0.23
C ARG A 41 -2.49 -5.12 -1.75
N PHE A 42 -3.28 -5.88 -2.52
CA PHE A 42 -3.33 -5.81 -3.98
C PHE A 42 -3.62 -4.41 -4.51
N PHE A 43 -4.44 -3.63 -3.78
CA PHE A 43 -4.68 -2.22 -4.10
C PHE A 43 -3.38 -1.40 -4.15
N CYS A 44 -2.48 -1.59 -3.18
CA CYS A 44 -1.18 -0.92 -3.18
C CYS A 44 -0.30 -1.35 -4.36
N GLY A 45 -0.43 -2.60 -4.81
CA GLY A 45 0.27 -3.12 -5.99
C GLY A 45 -0.20 -2.50 -7.30
N TYR A 46 -1.52 -2.56 -7.59
CA TYR A 46 -2.05 -2.31 -8.93
C TYR A 46 -2.84 -1.00 -9.09
N ALA A 47 -3.59 -0.58 -8.08
CA ALA A 47 -4.57 0.50 -8.20
C ALA A 47 -4.13 1.83 -7.58
N CYS A 48 -3.13 1.79 -6.69
CA CYS A 48 -2.66 2.98 -6.00
C CYS A 48 -1.89 3.92 -6.94
N ALA A 49 -2.39 5.14 -7.11
CA ALA A 49 -1.78 6.16 -7.96
C ALA A 49 -0.33 6.51 -7.56
N PHE A 50 -0.02 6.57 -6.26
CA PHE A 50 1.35 6.74 -5.77
C PHE A 50 2.26 5.54 -6.11
N GLY A 51 1.68 4.35 -6.18
CA GLY A 51 2.36 3.15 -6.61
C GLY A 51 2.77 3.25 -8.09
N SER A 52 1.80 3.57 -8.95
CA SER A 52 2.03 3.78 -10.39
C SER A 52 3.01 4.93 -10.65
N LEU A 53 2.89 6.03 -9.91
CA LEU A 53 3.84 7.14 -10.00
C LEU A 53 5.25 6.71 -9.58
N GLY A 54 5.38 5.96 -8.49
CA GLY A 54 6.67 5.44 -8.04
C GLY A 54 7.32 4.52 -9.09
N ASP A 55 6.55 3.67 -9.75
CA ASP A 55 7.06 2.80 -10.82
C ASP A 55 7.46 3.60 -12.06
N ALA A 56 6.69 4.62 -12.43
CA ALA A 56 7.01 5.52 -13.54
C ALA A 56 8.30 6.31 -13.27
N VAL A 57 8.45 6.87 -12.07
CA VAL A 57 9.65 7.62 -11.66
C VAL A 57 10.87 6.70 -11.61
N TRP A 58 10.72 5.47 -11.11
CA TRP A 58 11.79 4.47 -11.11
C TRP A 58 12.21 4.04 -12.53
N ALA A 59 11.25 3.83 -13.43
CA ALA A 59 11.55 3.53 -14.82
C ALA A 59 12.27 4.70 -15.51
N LEU A 60 11.78 5.92 -15.30
CA LEU A 60 12.38 7.13 -15.84
C LEU A 60 13.79 7.36 -15.29
N SER A 61 14.01 7.16 -13.99
CA SER A 61 15.34 7.28 -13.38
C SER A 61 16.32 6.27 -13.96
N GLY A 62 15.86 5.05 -14.29
CA GLY A 62 16.67 4.05 -14.99
C GLY A 62 17.10 4.48 -16.38
N LEU A 63 16.17 5.06 -17.15
CA LEU A 63 16.46 5.60 -18.47
C LEU A 63 17.47 6.76 -18.38
N ILE A 64 17.27 7.69 -17.44
CA ILE A 64 18.18 8.83 -17.23
C ILE A 64 19.55 8.36 -16.76
N GLN A 65 19.64 7.44 -15.80
CA GLN A 65 20.93 6.92 -15.31
C GLN A 65 21.71 6.18 -16.40
N LYS A 66 21.01 5.46 -17.28
CA LYS A 66 21.62 4.77 -18.41
C LYS A 66 22.09 5.74 -19.51
N LYS A 67 21.28 6.76 -19.81
CA LYS A 67 21.48 7.67 -20.95
C LYS A 67 22.36 8.88 -20.63
N LEU A 68 22.22 9.45 -19.42
CA LEU A 68 22.93 10.66 -18.98
C LEU A 68 24.15 10.33 -18.11
N PHE A 69 24.05 9.33 -17.23
CA PHE A 69 25.12 9.01 -16.27
C PHE A 69 25.94 7.76 -16.65
N HIS A 70 25.65 7.14 -17.81
CA HIS A 70 26.31 5.91 -18.30
C HIS A 70 26.44 4.78 -17.26
N ARG A 71 25.54 4.75 -16.27
CA ARG A 71 25.57 3.72 -15.22
C ARG A 71 24.95 2.43 -15.76
N LYS A 72 25.69 1.33 -15.67
CA LYS A 72 25.22 -0.01 -16.09
C LYS A 72 24.18 -0.63 -15.15
N LYS A 73 24.08 -0.16 -13.91
CA LYS A 73 23.12 -0.63 -12.90
C LYS A 73 22.39 0.55 -12.29
N GLN A 74 21.07 0.41 -12.12
CA GLN A 74 20.26 1.38 -11.39
C GLN A 74 20.73 1.46 -9.94
N LEU A 75 20.77 2.67 -9.39
CA LEU A 75 21.03 2.89 -7.97
C LEU A 75 19.89 2.26 -7.15
N ARG A 76 20.21 1.31 -6.28
CA ARG A 76 19.25 0.61 -5.42
C ARG A 76 19.80 0.57 -3.99
N LEU A 77 18.96 0.80 -2.98
CA LEU A 77 19.40 0.77 -1.59
C LEU A 77 19.80 -0.65 -1.16
N PRO A 78 20.75 -0.79 -0.21
CA PRO A 78 21.07 -2.09 0.36
C PRO A 78 19.85 -2.66 1.12
N GLU A 79 19.64 -3.97 1.05
CA GLU A 79 18.48 -4.66 1.62
C GLU A 79 18.25 -4.33 3.11
N ARG A 80 19.33 -4.19 3.88
CA ARG A 80 19.26 -3.83 5.32
C ARG A 80 18.67 -2.43 5.55
N ALA A 81 19.05 -1.46 4.72
CA ALA A 81 18.52 -0.10 4.84
C ALA A 81 17.03 -0.05 4.46
N VAL A 82 16.62 -0.85 3.46
CA VAL A 82 15.21 -0.97 3.07
C VAL A 82 14.39 -1.58 4.20
N LEU A 83 14.84 -2.68 4.81
CA LEU A 83 14.13 -3.31 5.93
C LEU A 83 14.04 -2.41 7.17
N LEU A 84 15.09 -1.64 7.47
CA LEU A 84 15.07 -0.67 8.56
C LEU A 84 14.15 0.50 8.25
N GLY A 85 14.22 1.03 7.04
CA GLY A 85 13.35 2.11 6.60
C GLY A 85 11.87 1.69 6.65
N GLN A 86 11.54 0.43 6.33
CA GLN A 86 10.16 -0.05 6.40
C GLN A 86 9.54 0.09 7.80
N LYS A 87 10.36 0.21 8.85
CA LYS A 87 9.87 0.51 10.22
C LYS A 87 9.43 1.96 10.39
N VAL A 88 9.97 2.88 9.60
CA VAL A 88 9.68 4.32 9.67
C VAL A 88 8.21 4.61 9.42
N LYS A 89 7.52 3.88 8.53
CA LYS A 89 6.08 4.08 8.32
C LYS A 89 5.25 3.80 9.57
N TYR A 90 5.68 2.86 10.42
CA TYR A 90 5.02 2.54 11.68
C TYR A 90 5.31 3.59 12.75
N LEU A 91 6.53 4.13 12.78
CA LEU A 91 6.87 5.27 13.64
C LEU A 91 6.08 6.51 13.23
N LEU A 92 5.94 6.77 11.93
CA LEU A 92 5.13 7.85 11.39
C LEU A 92 3.65 7.64 11.75
N LEU A 93 3.12 6.42 11.63
CA LEU A 93 1.77 6.09 12.07
C LEU A 93 1.60 6.34 13.58
N ALA A 94 2.52 5.88 14.42
CA ALA A 94 2.48 6.08 15.87
C ALA A 94 2.55 7.56 16.25
N TRP A 95 3.40 8.33 15.57
CA TRP A 95 3.50 9.78 15.74
C TRP A 95 2.22 10.51 15.34
N LEU A 96 1.60 10.14 14.22
CA LEU A 96 0.29 10.67 13.82
C LEU A 96 -0.78 10.38 14.87
N VAL A 97 -0.83 9.16 15.41
CA VAL A 97 -1.75 8.78 16.50
C VAL A 97 -1.45 9.58 17.78
N ALA A 98 -0.18 9.83 18.11
CA ALA A 98 0.21 10.59 19.30
C ALA A 98 -0.15 12.09 19.19
N LEU A 99 0.11 12.73 18.05
CA LEU A 99 -0.31 14.12 17.79
C LEU A 99 -1.82 14.29 17.91
N TYR A 100 -2.53 13.26 17.46
CA TYR A 100 -3.96 13.18 17.52
C TYR A 100 -4.47 13.05 18.97
N VAL A 101 -3.91 12.14 19.78
CA VAL A 101 -4.27 12.01 21.21
C VAL A 101 -3.99 13.30 22.00
N THR A 102 -2.96 14.04 21.61
CA THR A 102 -2.58 15.31 22.25
C THR A 102 -3.34 16.55 21.73
N ARG A 103 -4.34 16.37 20.85
CA ARG A 103 -5.15 17.43 20.20
C ARG A 103 -4.33 18.57 19.55
N GLN A 104 -3.13 18.25 19.07
CA GLN A 104 -2.22 19.19 18.39
C GLN A 104 -2.48 19.23 16.87
N GLU A 105 -3.75 19.33 16.47
CA GLU A 105 -4.20 19.21 15.08
C GLU A 105 -3.70 20.34 14.16
N LYS A 106 -3.37 21.51 14.73
CA LYS A 106 -2.85 22.68 14.01
C LYS A 106 -1.46 22.47 13.40
N MET A 107 -0.66 21.53 13.93
CA MET A 107 0.67 21.18 13.38
C MET A 107 0.59 20.29 12.13
N LEU A 108 -0.58 19.68 11.86
CA LEU A 108 -0.80 18.79 10.70
C LEU A 108 -1.35 19.52 9.47
N THR A 109 -1.89 20.74 9.66
CA THR A 109 -2.40 21.61 8.60
C THR A 109 -1.25 22.33 7.88
N GLY A 110 -1.02 21.99 6.60
CA GLY A 110 -0.09 22.70 5.71
C GLY A 110 1.22 21.98 5.37
N ALA A 111 1.67 21.01 6.17
CA ALA A 111 2.96 20.32 5.97
C ALA A 111 2.84 18.86 5.47
N SER A 112 1.62 18.31 5.34
CA SER A 112 1.47 16.91 4.94
C SER A 112 1.74 16.70 3.44
N PRO A 113 2.67 15.82 3.05
CA PRO A 113 3.00 15.58 1.63
C PRO A 113 1.81 15.06 0.82
N TRP A 114 0.81 14.49 1.49
CA TRP A 114 -0.44 14.05 0.88
C TRP A 114 -1.28 15.21 0.34
N GLU A 115 -1.34 16.31 1.07
CA GLU A 115 -2.15 17.47 0.70
C GLU A 115 -1.56 18.19 -0.52
N VAL A 116 -0.22 18.23 -0.60
CA VAL A 116 0.52 18.71 -1.77
C VAL A 116 0.21 17.85 -2.99
N PHE A 117 0.32 16.53 -2.86
CA PHE A 117 0.05 15.63 -3.97
C PHE A 117 -1.42 15.67 -4.44
N SER A 118 -2.37 15.74 -3.50
CA SER A 118 -3.80 15.86 -3.85
C SER A 118 -4.08 17.14 -4.63
N ARG A 119 -3.42 18.25 -4.29
CA ARG A 119 -3.56 19.53 -5.00
C ARG A 119 -2.88 19.54 -6.36
N LEU A 120 -1.67 18.94 -6.47
CA LEU A 120 -1.00 18.75 -7.77
C LEU A 120 -1.82 17.88 -8.72
N THR A 121 -2.41 16.78 -8.23
CA THR A 121 -3.26 15.92 -9.07
C THR A 121 -4.56 16.62 -9.46
N ALA A 122 -5.06 17.53 -8.62
CA ALA A 122 -6.21 18.39 -8.92
C ALA A 122 -5.85 19.58 -9.83
N LEU A 123 -4.59 19.68 -10.30
CA LEU A 123 -4.08 20.74 -11.18
C LEU A 123 -4.32 22.17 -10.65
N HIS A 124 -4.47 22.32 -9.34
CA HIS A 124 -4.58 23.62 -8.68
C HIS A 124 -3.19 24.06 -8.23
N LEU A 125 -2.68 25.16 -8.78
CA LEU A 125 -1.38 25.71 -8.40
C LEU A 125 -1.38 26.07 -6.91
N PRO A 126 -0.30 25.76 -6.17
CA PRO A 126 -0.22 26.10 -4.75
C PRO A 126 -0.15 27.62 -4.57
N PRO A 127 -0.87 28.20 -3.58
CA PRO A 127 -0.73 29.61 -3.23
C PRO A 127 0.67 29.95 -2.69
N GLU A 128 1.03 31.22 -2.78
CA GLU A 128 2.25 31.82 -2.21
C GLU A 128 2.44 31.35 -0.74
N GLY A 129 3.56 30.65 -0.44
CA GLY A 129 3.87 30.13 0.90
C GLY A 129 4.02 28.60 1.03
N PHE A 130 3.80 27.82 -0.04
CA PHE A 130 3.83 26.35 -0.02
C PHE A 130 5.20 25.69 -0.31
N GLY A 131 6.31 26.43 -0.23
CA GLY A 131 7.65 25.96 -0.63
C GLY A 131 8.12 24.70 0.10
N VAL A 132 7.77 24.55 1.39
CA VAL A 132 8.12 23.37 2.20
C VAL A 132 7.45 22.10 1.66
N GLY A 133 6.19 22.20 1.24
CA GLY A 133 5.44 21.07 0.69
C GLY A 133 5.98 20.61 -0.68
N ILE A 134 6.36 21.56 -1.53
CA ILE A 134 6.99 21.28 -2.82
C ILE A 134 8.36 20.62 -2.61
N GLY A 135 9.20 21.17 -1.72
CA GLY A 135 10.49 20.58 -1.38
C GLY A 135 10.36 19.13 -0.89
N LEU A 136 9.36 18.86 -0.04
CA LEU A 136 9.08 17.51 0.44
C LEU A 136 8.62 16.57 -0.68
N LEU A 137 7.75 17.03 -1.59
CA LEU A 137 7.34 16.24 -2.76
C LEU A 137 8.53 15.89 -3.64
N VAL A 138 9.39 16.87 -3.95
CA VAL A 138 10.61 16.65 -4.73
C VAL A 138 11.51 15.63 -4.05
N LEU A 139 11.69 15.72 -2.73
CA LEU A 139 12.46 14.75 -1.95
C LEU A 139 11.85 13.34 -2.03
N ILE A 140 10.52 13.22 -1.99
CA ILE A 140 9.83 11.94 -2.18
C ILE A 140 10.05 11.38 -3.58
N LEU A 141 9.97 12.22 -4.62
CA LEU A 141 10.22 11.82 -6.01
C LEU A 141 11.67 11.37 -6.20
N LEU A 142 12.64 12.07 -5.61
CA LEU A 142 14.04 11.64 -5.57
C LEU A 142 14.17 10.27 -4.87
N GLY A 143 13.48 10.07 -3.75
CA GLY A 143 13.41 8.77 -3.08
C GLY A 143 12.86 7.66 -3.98
N MET A 144 11.78 7.93 -4.71
CA MET A 144 11.19 7.00 -5.69
C MET A 144 12.14 6.69 -6.86
N ALA A 145 12.97 7.65 -7.26
CA ALA A 145 13.97 7.45 -8.30
C ALA A 145 15.10 6.52 -7.86
N VAL A 146 15.35 6.39 -6.55
CA VAL A 146 16.43 5.57 -5.97
C VAL A 146 15.94 4.23 -5.42
N GLN A 147 14.67 4.11 -5.04
CA GLN A 147 14.10 2.84 -4.59
C GLN A 147 12.68 2.65 -5.15
N PRO A 148 12.37 1.51 -5.80
CA PRO A 148 11.02 1.23 -6.26
C PRO A 148 10.03 1.26 -5.09
N ARG A 149 8.85 1.84 -5.30
CA ARG A 149 7.79 1.95 -4.27
C ARG A 149 8.26 2.61 -2.95
N PHE A 150 9.23 3.55 -2.99
CA PHE A 150 9.77 4.26 -1.82
C PHE A 150 8.69 4.80 -0.88
N PHE A 151 7.72 5.55 -1.41
CA PHE A 151 6.65 6.13 -0.59
C PHE A 151 5.81 5.06 0.13
N CYS A 152 5.41 4.01 -0.58
CA CYS A 152 4.62 2.91 -0.02
C CYS A 152 5.37 2.11 1.05
N GLN A 153 6.69 2.03 0.96
CA GLN A 153 7.54 1.30 1.91
C GLN A 153 7.89 2.11 3.15
N PHE A 154 8.09 3.42 3.02
CA PHE A 154 8.72 4.22 4.07
C PHE A 154 7.80 5.28 4.69
N LEU A 155 6.93 5.90 3.90
CA LEU A 155 6.20 7.09 4.31
C LEU A 155 4.68 6.92 4.35
N CYS A 156 4.13 5.85 3.77
CA CYS A 156 2.69 5.69 3.62
C CYS A 156 2.04 5.15 4.92
N PRO A 157 1.29 5.98 5.68
CA PRO A 157 0.62 5.53 6.90
C PRO A 157 -0.51 4.53 6.60
N MET A 158 -1.21 4.70 5.47
CA MET A 158 -2.21 3.73 5.00
C MET A 158 -1.61 2.36 4.72
N GLY A 159 -0.41 2.34 4.14
CA GLY A 159 0.33 1.11 3.91
C GLY A 159 0.74 0.43 5.22
N ALA A 160 0.96 1.20 6.29
CA ALA A 160 1.21 0.66 7.62
C ALA A 160 -0.07 0.04 8.23
N VAL A 161 -1.20 0.76 8.16
CA VAL A 161 -2.51 0.24 8.61
C VAL A 161 -2.85 -1.08 7.90
N PHE A 162 -2.74 -1.12 6.57
CA PHE A 162 -3.04 -2.34 5.81
C PHE A 162 -2.05 -3.49 6.06
N ALA A 163 -0.81 -3.19 6.44
CA ALA A 163 0.15 -4.22 6.83
C ALA A 163 -0.18 -4.85 8.19
N LEU A 164 -0.87 -4.11 9.08
CA LEU A 164 -1.32 -4.61 10.38
C LEU A 164 -2.64 -5.39 10.30
N LEU A 165 -3.39 -5.27 9.20
CA LEU A 165 -4.64 -6.01 9.02
C LEU A 165 -4.39 -7.51 8.76
N PRO A 166 -5.19 -8.40 9.35
CA PRO A 166 -5.04 -9.84 9.15
C PRO A 166 -5.53 -10.25 7.76
N VAL A 167 -4.63 -10.73 6.91
CA VAL A 167 -4.98 -11.23 5.57
C VAL A 167 -5.31 -12.71 5.63
N LEU A 168 -6.39 -13.11 4.95
CA LEU A 168 -6.82 -14.51 4.90
C LEU A 168 -5.72 -15.39 4.28
N PRO A 169 -5.45 -16.58 4.84
CA PRO A 169 -4.36 -17.44 4.36
C PRO A 169 -4.39 -17.69 2.86
N PHE A 170 -5.53 -18.05 2.28
CA PHE A 170 -5.66 -18.35 0.84
C PHE A 170 -5.35 -17.17 -0.10
N ALA A 171 -5.56 -15.93 0.37
CA ALA A 171 -5.37 -14.72 -0.43
C ALA A 171 -3.90 -14.29 -0.50
N ARG A 172 -3.07 -14.82 0.41
CA ARG A 172 -1.64 -14.59 0.47
C ARG A 172 -0.91 -15.38 -0.60
N LEU A 173 0.22 -14.83 -1.02
CA LEU A 173 1.18 -15.55 -1.86
C LEU A 173 1.81 -16.68 -1.06
N HIS A 174 1.92 -17.85 -1.68
CA HIS A 174 2.64 -18.99 -1.16
C HIS A 174 3.79 -19.33 -2.10
N ARG A 175 4.91 -19.78 -1.53
CA ARG A 175 6.06 -20.24 -2.29
C ARG A 175 6.43 -21.63 -1.81
N GLN A 176 6.48 -22.58 -2.74
CA GLN A 176 7.00 -23.92 -2.48
C GLN A 176 8.51 -23.93 -2.74
N SER A 177 9.31 -24.07 -1.69
CA SER A 177 10.77 -24.13 -1.78
C SER A 177 11.27 -25.41 -2.43
N ASP A 178 10.55 -26.52 -2.28
CA ASP A 178 11.04 -27.87 -2.62
C ASP A 178 11.20 -28.08 -4.13
N GLY A 179 10.43 -27.35 -4.94
CA GLY A 179 10.56 -27.36 -6.40
C GLY A 179 11.56 -26.33 -6.94
N CYS A 180 12.21 -25.51 -6.10
CA CYS A 180 13.04 -24.40 -6.57
C CYS A 180 14.37 -24.90 -7.16
N ILE A 181 14.83 -24.22 -8.21
CA ILE A 181 16.18 -24.44 -8.75
C ILE A 181 17.21 -23.99 -7.69
N PRO A 182 18.21 -24.83 -7.35
CA PRO A 182 19.24 -24.48 -6.37
C PRO A 182 19.94 -23.16 -6.72
N GLY A 183 20.06 -22.25 -5.75
CA GLY A 183 20.69 -20.94 -5.93
C GLY A 183 19.88 -19.90 -6.71
N CYS A 184 18.65 -20.22 -7.15
CA CYS A 184 17.81 -19.28 -7.88
C CYS A 184 17.32 -18.13 -6.97
N ASN A 185 17.56 -16.90 -7.41
CA ASN A 185 17.15 -15.68 -6.71
C ASN A 185 16.27 -14.75 -7.55
N ALA A 186 15.75 -15.22 -8.69
CA ALA A 186 15.02 -14.39 -9.66
C ALA A 186 13.81 -13.67 -9.02
N CYS A 187 12.98 -14.41 -8.26
CA CYS A 187 11.82 -13.87 -7.57
C CYS A 187 12.19 -12.82 -6.50
N LYS A 188 13.31 -13.02 -5.79
CA LYS A 188 13.84 -12.07 -4.80
C LYS A 188 14.31 -10.78 -5.48
N GLN A 189 15.03 -10.90 -6.59
CA GLN A 189 15.56 -9.74 -7.33
C GLN A 189 14.46 -8.85 -7.90
N GLN A 190 13.37 -9.47 -8.38
CA GLN A 190 12.23 -8.76 -8.97
C GLN A 190 11.30 -8.11 -7.92
N CYS A 191 11.36 -8.53 -6.66
CA CYS A 191 10.48 -7.99 -5.62
C CYS A 191 10.76 -6.49 -5.38
N PRO A 192 9.77 -5.58 -5.61
CA PRO A 192 10.00 -4.14 -5.46
C PRO A 192 10.20 -3.71 -4.00
N VAL A 193 9.68 -4.51 -3.05
CA VAL A 193 9.79 -4.25 -1.60
C VAL A 193 10.94 -5.02 -0.93
N CYS A 194 11.81 -5.66 -1.72
CA CYS A 194 12.97 -6.43 -1.23
C CYS A 194 12.61 -7.48 -0.16
N LEU A 195 11.41 -8.06 -0.23
CA LEU A 195 10.95 -9.05 0.73
C LEU A 195 11.66 -10.39 0.50
N LYS A 196 12.10 -11.04 1.59
CA LYS A 196 12.49 -12.44 1.53
C LYS A 196 11.24 -13.26 1.26
N LEU A 197 11.19 -13.99 0.14
CA LEU A 197 10.02 -14.80 -0.22
C LEU A 197 10.07 -16.15 0.53
N GLU A 198 10.04 -16.08 1.85
CA GLU A 198 9.90 -17.20 2.79
C GLU A 198 8.52 -17.10 3.45
N GLU A 199 7.93 -18.21 3.91
CA GLU A 199 6.58 -18.17 4.48
C GLU A 199 6.44 -17.18 5.65
N THR A 200 7.43 -17.12 6.54
CA THR A 200 7.45 -16.21 7.69
C THR A 200 7.41 -14.74 7.26
N SER A 201 8.19 -14.41 6.23
CA SER A 201 8.28 -13.06 5.68
C SER A 201 7.03 -12.68 4.88
N LEU A 202 6.39 -13.64 4.20
CA LEU A 202 5.09 -13.43 3.54
C LEU A 202 3.96 -13.17 4.54
N ARG A 203 4.08 -13.66 5.78
CA ARG A 203 3.13 -13.38 6.88
C ARG A 203 3.34 -12.03 7.57
N SER A 204 4.43 -11.31 7.28
CA SER A 204 4.76 -10.03 7.92
C SER A 204 3.84 -8.86 7.56
N GLY A 205 2.99 -9.00 6.53
CA GLY A 205 2.14 -7.92 6.03
C GLY A 205 2.87 -6.90 5.15
N GLU A 206 4.19 -7.03 4.96
CA GLU A 206 4.98 -6.15 4.08
C GLU A 206 4.78 -6.44 2.59
N CYS A 207 4.27 -7.62 2.23
CA CYS A 207 3.95 -7.94 0.85
C CYS A 207 2.83 -7.03 0.33
N ILE A 208 3.04 -6.44 -0.84
CA ILE A 208 2.04 -5.59 -1.51
C ILE A 208 1.22 -6.36 -2.56
N ALA A 209 1.34 -7.69 -2.60
CA ALA A 209 0.66 -8.57 -3.54
C ALA A 209 0.70 -8.09 -5.01
N CYS A 210 1.84 -7.55 -5.46
CA CYS A 210 2.04 -7.06 -6.83
C CYS A 210 2.34 -8.17 -7.86
N GLU A 211 2.46 -9.42 -7.41
CA GLU A 211 2.65 -10.65 -8.20
C GLU A 211 3.81 -10.66 -9.22
N ALA A 212 4.70 -9.67 -9.20
CA ALA A 212 5.88 -9.62 -10.06
C ALA A 212 6.79 -10.87 -9.93
N CYS A 213 6.80 -11.48 -8.74
CA CYS A 213 7.53 -12.73 -8.47
C CYS A 213 6.89 -13.96 -9.14
N VAL A 214 5.56 -13.98 -9.30
CA VAL A 214 4.82 -15.09 -9.93
C VAL A 214 5.20 -15.17 -11.41
N GLY A 215 5.13 -14.05 -12.13
CA GLY A 215 5.48 -13.99 -13.56
C GLY A 215 6.96 -14.22 -13.88
N THR A 216 7.85 -14.07 -12.89
CA THR A 216 9.30 -14.23 -13.07
C THR A 216 9.80 -15.63 -12.71
N CYS A 217 9.01 -16.44 -12.01
CA CYS A 217 9.43 -17.76 -11.55
C CYS A 217 9.42 -18.77 -12.71
N PRO A 218 10.57 -19.31 -13.15
CA PRO A 218 10.62 -20.24 -14.29
C PRO A 218 9.97 -21.60 -13.99
N LYS A 219 9.86 -21.96 -12.71
CA LYS A 219 9.22 -23.20 -12.24
C LYS A 219 7.79 -23.01 -11.76
N GLN A 220 7.28 -21.78 -11.77
CA GLN A 220 5.93 -21.45 -11.29
C GLN A 220 5.64 -21.90 -9.84
N ASN A 221 6.66 -22.00 -8.99
CA ASN A 221 6.52 -22.42 -7.58
C ASN A 221 5.96 -21.33 -6.65
N ILE A 222 5.49 -20.22 -7.21
CA ILE A 222 4.86 -19.16 -6.45
C ILE A 222 3.44 -19.05 -6.98
N HIS A 223 2.49 -19.29 -6.09
CA HIS A 223 1.08 -19.27 -6.42
C HIS A 223 0.32 -18.41 -5.43
N ARG A 224 -0.82 -17.93 -5.90
CA ARG A 224 -1.83 -17.24 -5.13
C ARG A 224 -3.12 -18.01 -5.29
N TRP A 225 -4.01 -17.97 -4.30
CA TRP A 225 -5.26 -18.74 -4.31
C TRP A 225 -5.03 -20.25 -4.17
N ASP A 226 -4.36 -20.63 -3.09
CA ASP A 226 -4.19 -22.06 -2.80
C ASP A 226 -5.53 -22.67 -2.37
N THR A 227 -6.15 -23.40 -3.30
CA THR A 227 -7.42 -24.10 -3.10
C THR A 227 -7.29 -25.31 -2.17
N ALA A 228 -6.07 -25.82 -1.93
CA ALA A 228 -5.82 -26.96 -1.05
C ALA A 228 -5.96 -26.62 0.44
N LEU A 229 -5.80 -25.34 0.81
CA LEU A 229 -6.05 -24.82 2.15
C LEU A 229 -7.55 -24.60 2.46
N CYS A 230 -8.44 -24.86 1.50
CA CYS A 230 -9.87 -24.59 1.58
C CYS A 230 -10.69 -25.88 1.78
N LYS A 231 -10.71 -26.46 2.99
CA LYS A 231 -11.58 -27.62 3.31
C LYS A 231 -13.09 -27.29 3.34
N CYS A 232 -13.47 -26.02 3.32
CA CYS A 232 -14.87 -25.59 3.31
C CYS A 232 -15.05 -24.45 2.31
N LEU A 233 -15.18 -24.79 1.04
CA LEU A 233 -15.36 -23.84 -0.07
C LEU A 233 -16.65 -23.01 0.06
N TRP A 234 -17.67 -23.51 0.77
CA TRP A 234 -19.00 -22.90 0.81
C TRP A 234 -19.18 -21.86 1.91
N LEU A 235 -18.48 -21.93 3.04
CA LEU A 235 -18.58 -20.95 4.13
C LEU A 235 -18.07 -19.55 3.79
N PRO A 236 -16.90 -19.37 3.14
CA PRO A 236 -16.45 -18.04 2.73
C PRO A 236 -17.15 -17.54 1.46
N VAL A 237 -17.74 -18.42 0.65
CA VAL A 237 -18.55 -18.04 -0.52
C VAL A 237 -19.98 -17.67 -0.12
N LEU A 238 -20.63 -18.40 0.80
CA LEU A 238 -21.87 -17.96 1.45
C LEU A 238 -21.62 -16.69 2.25
N GLY A 239 -20.51 -16.61 3.00
CA GLY A 239 -20.12 -15.40 3.69
C GLY A 239 -19.94 -14.21 2.75
N LYS A 240 -19.30 -14.41 1.59
CA LYS A 240 -19.17 -13.39 0.52
C LYS A 240 -20.51 -13.05 -0.10
N ALA A 241 -21.35 -14.01 -0.44
CA ALA A 241 -22.64 -13.76 -1.05
C ALA A 241 -23.58 -13.04 -0.07
N LEU A 242 -23.63 -13.47 1.19
CA LEU A 242 -24.42 -12.84 2.25
C LEU A 242 -23.86 -11.46 2.61
N PHE A 243 -22.53 -11.29 2.65
CA PHE A 243 -21.90 -10.00 2.89
C PHE A 243 -22.12 -9.03 1.72
N PHE A 244 -21.94 -9.44 0.46
CA PHE A 244 -22.22 -8.58 -0.70
C PHE A 244 -23.72 -8.30 -0.86
N PHE A 245 -24.60 -9.23 -0.50
CA PHE A 245 -26.05 -9.04 -0.49
C PHE A 245 -26.50 -8.10 0.63
N LEU A 246 -26.03 -8.31 1.87
CA LEU A 246 -26.30 -7.42 3.00
C LEU A 246 -25.67 -6.04 2.82
N LEU A 247 -24.48 -5.96 2.24
CA LEU A 247 -23.83 -4.70 1.87
C LEU A 247 -24.64 -4.03 0.74
N GLY A 248 -25.05 -4.74 -0.31
CA GLY A 248 -25.93 -4.20 -1.36
C GLY A 248 -27.27 -3.66 -0.83
N CYS A 249 -27.86 -4.34 0.17
CA CYS A 249 -29.06 -3.91 0.87
C CYS A 249 -28.82 -2.72 1.82
N LEU A 250 -27.74 -2.72 2.61
CA LEU A 250 -27.37 -1.62 3.52
C LEU A 250 -26.93 -0.35 2.77
N LEU A 251 -26.34 -0.50 1.58
CA LEU A 251 -25.87 0.60 0.72
C LEU A 251 -26.95 1.17 -0.20
N GLY A 252 -28.19 0.67 -0.12
CA GLY A 252 -29.32 1.20 -0.88
C GLY A 252 -29.32 0.88 -2.38
N PHE A 253 -28.50 -0.07 -2.85
CA PHE A 253 -28.49 -0.50 -4.26
C PHE A 253 -29.70 -1.38 -4.62
N CYS A 254 -30.32 -2.04 -3.64
CA CYS A 254 -31.56 -2.80 -3.82
C CYS A 254 -32.74 -2.07 -3.16
N ARG A 255 -33.25 -0.99 -3.78
CA ARG A 255 -34.66 -0.60 -3.56
C ARG A 255 -35.52 -1.62 -4.30
N PHE A 256 -35.98 -2.64 -3.60
CA PHE A 256 -37.21 -3.32 -4.04
C PHE A 256 -38.34 -2.31 -3.86
N ILE A 257 -38.97 -1.98 -4.99
CA ILE A 257 -40.17 -1.14 -5.09
C ILE A 257 -41.25 -1.63 -4.13
#